data_AF-A0A951EXH1-F1
#
_entry.id   AF-A0A951EXH1-F1
#
_cell.length_a   1.000
_cell.length_b   1.000
_cell.length_c   1.000
_cell.angle_alpha   90.00
_cell.angle_beta   90.00
_cell.angle_gamma   90.00
#
_symmetry.space_group_name_H-M   'P 1'
#
loop_
_entity.id
_entity.type
_entity.pdbx_description
1 polymer ?
#
loop_
_entity_poly.entity_id
_entity_poly.type
_entity_poly.pdbx_seq_one_letter_code
_entity_poly.pdbx_strand_id
1 'polypeptide(L)'
;APVFAWLWIALRHREPSSPAKFAIGLFFVGLSFAILVPAAKINASGVLVSSWWLTGTYFLQTLGELSLSPVGLSAMTKLAPERVAGLMMGVWFVSIAAGNYLAGRAASLYESLTVPALFAWVAGVTLCAALALALLIRPTVRLMSGVK
;
A
#
# COMPACT_ATOMS: atom_id res chain seq x y z
N ALA A 1 10.04 12.29 1.63
CA ALA A 1 10.83 11.52 0.64
C ALA A 1 12.31 11.29 1.01
N PRO A 2 13.10 12.30 1.47
CA PRO A 2 14.55 12.11 1.65
C PRO A 2 14.92 11.09 2.75
N VAL A 3 14.16 11.03 3.85
CA VAL A 3 14.47 10.18 5.01
C VAL A 3 14.29 8.68 4.71
N PHE A 4 13.25 8.31 3.94
CA PHE A 4 13.03 6.91 3.53
C PHE A 4 13.99 6.45 2.44
N ALA A 5 14.31 7.35 1.49
CA ALA A 5 15.39 7.09 0.54
C ALA A 5 16.72 6.86 1.29
N TRP A 6 16.99 7.66 2.33
CA TRP A 6 18.17 7.50 3.18
C TRP A 6 18.16 6.18 3.97
N LEU A 7 16.99 5.74 4.46
CA LEU A 7 16.82 4.44 5.12
C LEU A 7 17.19 3.27 4.20
N TRP A 8 16.75 3.30 2.94
CA TRP A 8 17.07 2.26 1.96
C TRP A 8 18.52 2.33 1.47
N ILE A 9 19.06 3.53 1.27
CA ILE A 9 20.46 3.76 0.91
C ILE A 9 21.41 3.30 2.03
N ALA A 10 21.04 3.52 3.30
CA ALA A 10 21.77 3.02 4.46
C ALA A 10 21.74 1.48 4.54
N LEU A 11 20.69 0.84 4.02
CA LEU A 11 20.59 -0.62 3.94
C LEU A 11 21.41 -1.26 2.80
N ARG A 12 22.08 -0.47 1.94
CA ARG A 12 23.07 -0.80 0.87
C ARG A 12 23.17 -2.25 0.36
N HIS A 13 23.49 -3.24 1.21
CA HIS A 13 23.66 -4.66 0.84
C HIS A 13 22.45 -5.58 1.14
N ARG A 14 21.43 -5.08 1.84
CA ARG A 14 20.19 -5.78 2.21
C ARG A 14 18.94 -5.12 1.61
N GLU A 15 19.10 -4.35 0.53
CA GLU A 15 17.95 -3.71 -0.09
C GLU A 15 16.91 -4.77 -0.50
N PRO A 16 15.67 -4.70 0.03
CA PRO A 16 14.61 -5.57 -0.41
C PRO A 16 14.34 -5.32 -1.88
N SER A 17 13.98 -6.38 -2.60
CA SER A 17 13.58 -6.29 -4.01
C SER A 17 12.37 -5.36 -4.17
N SER A 18 12.18 -4.81 -5.38
CA SER A 18 11.03 -3.93 -5.68
C SER A 18 9.69 -4.52 -5.21
N PRO A 19 9.35 -5.81 -5.45
CA PRO A 19 8.13 -6.42 -4.92
C PRO A 19 8.06 -6.48 -3.39
N ALA A 20 9.20 -6.63 -2.70
CA ALA A 20 9.25 -6.64 -1.25
C ALA A 20 8.96 -5.25 -0.65
N LYS A 21 9.46 -4.17 -1.28
CA LYS A 21 9.12 -2.79 -0.89
C LYS A 21 7.64 -2.50 -1.09
N PHE A 22 7.03 -3.04 -2.15
CA PHE A 22 5.57 -2.99 -2.36
C PHE A 22 4.79 -3.70 -1.24
N ALA A 23 5.21 -4.91 -0.84
CA ALA A 23 4.56 -5.66 0.23
C ALA A 23 4.63 -4.92 1.58
N ILE A 24 5.77 -4.29 1.89
CA ILE A 24 5.94 -3.46 3.09
C ILE A 24 5.00 -2.23 3.04
N GLY A 25 4.88 -1.58 1.88
CA GLY A 25 3.95 -0.47 1.69
C GLY A 25 2.50 -0.88 1.93
N LEU A 26 2.05 -2.00 1.34
CA LEU A 26 0.71 -2.54 1.56
C LEU A 26 0.47 -2.92 3.03
N PHE A 27 1.48 -3.46 3.71
CA PHE A 27 1.38 -3.81 5.12
C PHE A 27 1.15 -2.57 6.00
N PHE A 28 1.88 -1.47 5.77
CA PHE A 28 1.67 -0.22 6.51
C PHE A 28 0.29 0.39 6.26
N VAL A 29 -0.21 0.31 5.02
CA VAL A 29 -1.57 0.75 4.68
C VAL A 29 -2.62 -0.12 5.39
N GLY A 30 -2.46 -1.44 5.40
CA GLY A 30 -3.38 -2.32 6.13
C GLY A 30 -3.35 -2.10 7.64
N LEU A 31 -2.17 -1.84 8.19
CA LEU A 31 -1.99 -1.51 9.60
C LEU A 31 -2.63 -0.17 9.98
N SER A 32 -2.58 0.83 9.11
CA SER A 32 -3.22 2.13 9.36
C SER A 32 -4.73 2.00 9.48
N PHE A 33 -5.37 1.19 8.62
CA PHE A 33 -6.79 0.88 8.75
C PHE A 33 -7.13 0.01 9.98
N ALA A 34 -6.24 -0.91 10.37
CA ALA A 34 -6.44 -1.73 11.57
C ALA A 34 -6.49 -0.88 12.86
N ILE A 35 -5.70 0.19 12.94
CA ILE A 35 -5.69 1.15 14.06
C ILE A 35 -6.99 1.96 14.13
N LEU A 36 -7.68 2.18 13.02
CA LEU A 36 -8.98 2.86 13.01
C LEU A 36 -10.13 2.00 13.54
N VAL A 37 -10.01 0.68 13.55
CA VAL A 37 -11.07 -0.22 14.06
C VAL A 37 -11.39 0.02 15.55
N PRO A 38 -10.42 0.00 16.49
CA PRO A 38 -10.70 0.30 17.89
C PRO A 38 -11.17 1.75 18.08
N ALA A 39 -10.62 2.72 17.34
CA ALA A 39 -11.05 4.11 17.38
C ALA A 39 -12.53 4.27 16.96
N ALA A 40 -12.94 3.59 15.89
CA ALA A 40 -14.33 3.60 15.41
C ALA A 40 -15.29 2.92 16.40
N LYS A 41 -14.86 1.86 17.10
CA LYS A 41 -15.67 1.23 18.15
C LYS A 41 -15.90 2.15 19.34
N ILE A 42 -14.87 2.90 19.76
CA ILE A 42 -15.00 3.90 20.84
C ILE A 42 -15.96 5.02 20.43
N ASN A 43 -15.85 5.49 19.18
CA ASN A 43 -16.76 6.50 18.64
C ASN A 43 -18.22 6.01 18.57
N ALA A 44 -18.43 4.74 18.23
CA ALA A 44 -19.77 4.15 18.16
C ALA A 44 -20.47 4.10 19.53
N SER A 45 -19.71 4.14 20.63
CA SER A 45 -20.24 4.26 22.00
C SER A 45 -20.62 5.70 22.39
N GLY A 46 -20.51 6.66 21.48
CA GLY A 46 -20.84 8.07 21.70
C GLY A 46 -19.70 8.92 22.27
N VAL A 47 -18.49 8.36 22.39
CA VAL A 47 -17.31 9.07 22.93
C VAL A 47 -16.47 9.64 21.77
N LEU A 48 -16.23 10.95 21.79
CA LEU A 48 -15.33 11.59 20.82
C LEU A 48 -13.92 11.02 20.95
N VAL A 49 -13.37 10.53 19.85
CA VAL A 49 -12.01 9.98 19.79
C VAL A 49 -10.99 11.09 19.56
N SER A 50 -9.81 10.96 20.18
CA SER A 50 -8.71 11.91 19.99
C SER A 50 -8.24 11.99 18.53
N SER A 51 -7.93 13.19 18.04
CA SER A 51 -7.37 13.42 16.70
C SER A 51 -6.05 12.66 16.46
N TRP A 52 -5.38 12.22 17.52
CA TRP A 52 -4.13 11.46 17.43
C TRP A 52 -4.26 10.13 16.69
N TRP A 53 -5.45 9.52 16.69
CA TRP A 53 -5.73 8.30 15.91
C TRP A 53 -5.65 8.55 14.40
N LEU A 54 -6.17 9.69 13.94
CA LEU A 54 -6.08 10.10 12.55
C LEU A 54 -4.64 10.46 12.18
N THR A 55 -3.93 11.20 13.05
CA THR A 55 -2.52 11.52 12.84
C THR A 55 -1.69 10.25 12.67
N GLY A 56 -1.87 9.24 13.53
CA GLY A 56 -1.19 7.96 13.40
C GLY A 56 -1.54 7.22 12.11
N THR A 57 -2.80 7.27 11.68
CA THR A 57 -3.25 6.66 10.43
C THR A 57 -2.56 7.29 9.23
N TYR A 58 -2.62 8.63 9.10
CA TYR A 58 -1.97 9.36 8.00
C TYR A 58 -0.46 9.18 8.01
N PHE A 59 0.15 9.14 9.21
CA PHE A 59 1.58 8.88 9.34
C PHE A 59 1.95 7.52 8.75
N LEU A 60 1.27 6.44 9.16
CA LEU A 60 1.52 5.10 8.62
C LEU A 60 1.24 5.00 7.12
N GLN A 61 0.18 5.65 6.65
CA GLN A 61 -0.17 5.67 5.23
C GLN A 61 0.91 6.38 4.41
N THR A 62 1.45 7.49 4.92
CA THR A 62 2.58 8.21 4.33
C THR A 62 3.84 7.34 4.28
N LEU A 63 4.14 6.56 5.33
CA LEU A 63 5.27 5.61 5.32
C LEU A 63 5.09 4.54 4.22
N GLY A 64 3.86 4.07 4.02
CA GLY A 64 3.51 3.15 2.94
C GLY A 64 3.71 3.77 1.56
N GLU A 65 3.19 4.98 1.34
CA GLU A 65 3.34 5.70 0.07
C GLU A 65 4.79 6.03 -0.27
N LEU A 66 5.59 6.39 0.72
CA LEU A 66 7.03 6.64 0.56
C LEU A 66 7.79 5.39 0.09
N SER A 67 7.26 4.20 0.38
CA SER A 67 7.82 2.93 -0.07
C SER A 67 7.37 2.56 -1.49
N LEU A 68 6.18 3.01 -1.90
CA LEU A 68 5.57 2.66 -3.19
C LEU A 68 5.93 3.63 -4.32
N SER A 69 5.91 4.93 -4.06
CA SER A 69 6.09 5.99 -5.08
C SER A 69 7.40 5.89 -5.88
N PRO A 70 8.59 5.69 -5.28
CA PRO A 70 9.83 5.57 -6.07
C PRO A 70 9.98 4.19 -6.72
N VAL A 71 9.39 3.14 -6.14
CA VAL A 71 9.56 1.76 -6.60
C VAL A 71 8.65 1.45 -7.79
N GLY A 72 7.41 1.94 -7.79
CA GLY A 72 6.44 1.70 -8.86
C GLY A 72 6.87 2.26 -10.21
N LEU A 73 7.26 3.53 -10.22
CA LEU A 73 7.78 4.21 -11.42
C LEU A 73 9.11 3.59 -11.90
N SER A 74 10.00 3.21 -10.98
CA SER A 74 11.25 2.54 -11.37
C SER A 74 11.01 1.13 -11.91
N ALA A 75 10.05 0.37 -11.38
CA ALA A 75 9.74 -0.96 -11.88
C ALA A 75 9.15 -0.91 -13.29
N MET A 76 8.22 0.02 -13.53
CA MET A 76 7.57 0.18 -14.84
C MET A 76 8.54 0.63 -15.92
N THR A 77 9.53 1.45 -15.60
CA THR A 77 10.56 1.88 -16.56
C THR A 77 11.62 0.80 -16.80
N LYS A 78 12.07 0.09 -15.76
CA LYS A 78 13.10 -0.95 -15.90
C LYS A 78 12.60 -2.25 -16.52
N LEU A 79 11.33 -2.59 -16.35
CA LEU A 79 10.72 -3.80 -16.94
C LEU A 79 10.08 -3.54 -18.30
N ALA A 80 9.96 -2.27 -18.72
CA ALA A 80 9.38 -1.94 -20.01
C ALA A 80 10.33 -2.29 -21.16
N PRO A 81 9.85 -3.00 -22.20
CA PRO A 81 10.57 -3.07 -23.47
C PRO A 81 10.68 -1.67 -24.09
N GLU A 82 11.84 -1.32 -24.64
CA GLU A 82 12.13 0.02 -25.17
C GLU A 82 11.08 0.53 -26.17
N ARG A 83 10.46 -0.39 -26.93
CA ARG A 83 9.44 -0.06 -27.94
C ARG A 83 8.07 0.31 -27.36
N VAL A 84 7.77 -0.07 -26.11
CA VAL A 84 6.43 0.10 -25.49
C VAL A 84 6.49 0.73 -24.10
N ALA A 85 7.54 1.50 -23.78
CA ALA A 85 7.68 2.17 -22.50
C ALA A 85 6.50 3.10 -22.16
N GLY A 86 5.98 3.83 -23.15
CA GLY A 86 4.77 4.66 -22.96
C GLY A 86 3.52 3.85 -22.60
N LEU A 87 3.38 2.64 -23.17
CA LEU A 87 2.26 1.74 -22.86
C LEU A 87 2.35 1.19 -21.43
N MET A 88 3.55 0.84 -20.97
CA MET A 88 3.76 0.35 -19.59
C MET A 88 3.44 1.44 -18.55
N MET A 89 3.79 2.70 -18.84
CA MET A 89 3.33 3.84 -18.02
C MET A 89 1.81 4.01 -18.07
N GLY A 90 1.18 3.75 -19.22
CA GLY A 90 -0.29 3.67 -19.32
C GLY A 90 -0.88 2.62 -18.38
N VAL A 91 -0.31 1.40 -18.35
CA VAL A 91 -0.74 0.32 -17.45
C VAL A 91 -0.61 0.74 -15.98
N TRP A 92 0.46 1.45 -15.62
CA TRP A 92 0.62 2.01 -14.27
C TRP A 92 -0.53 2.95 -13.90
N PHE A 93 -0.87 3.92 -14.74
CA PHE A 93 -1.97 4.84 -14.44
C PHE A 93 -3.34 4.16 -14.45
N VAL A 94 -3.56 3.19 -15.34
CA VAL A 94 -4.78 2.38 -15.35
C VAL A 94 -4.91 1.59 -14.05
N SER A 95 -3.80 1.07 -13.49
CA SER A 95 -3.83 0.38 -12.20
C SER A 95 -4.24 1.31 -11.05
N ILE A 96 -3.79 2.58 -11.06
CA ILE A 96 -4.19 3.60 -10.09
C ILE A 96 -5.68 3.95 -10.27
N ALA A 97 -6.15 4.11 -11.50
CA ALA A 97 -7.56 4.39 -11.79
C ALA A 97 -8.47 3.23 -11.30
N ALA A 98 -8.08 1.99 -11.58
CA ALA A 98 -8.78 0.81 -11.09
C ALA A 98 -8.77 0.74 -9.55
N GLY A 99 -7.64 1.06 -8.91
CA GLY A 99 -7.54 1.15 -7.46
C GLY A 99 -8.50 2.19 -6.86
N ASN A 100 -8.56 3.38 -7.45
CA ASN A 100 -9.49 4.44 -7.03
C ASN A 100 -10.95 4.03 -7.26
N TYR A 101 -11.27 3.34 -8.36
CA TYR A 101 -12.61 2.82 -8.60
C TYR A 101 -13.03 1.80 -7.53
N LEU A 102 -12.14 0.87 -7.19
CA LEU A 102 -12.37 -0.11 -6.11
C LEU A 102 -12.49 0.58 -4.75
N ALA A 103 -11.69 1.61 -4.47
CA ALA A 103 -11.80 2.42 -3.26
C ALA A 103 -13.16 3.13 -3.17
N GLY A 104 -13.64 3.71 -4.27
CA GLY A 104 -14.97 4.32 -4.34
C GLY A 104 -16.10 3.31 -4.11
N ARG A 105 -15.98 2.10 -4.68
CA ARG A 105 -16.91 1.00 -4.39
C ARG A 105 -16.86 0.57 -2.93
N ALA A 106 -15.68 0.43 -2.34
CA ALA A 106 -15.55 0.11 -0.92
C ALA A 106 -16.16 1.20 -0.03
N ALA A 107 -16.01 2.48 -0.39
CA ALA A 107 -16.62 3.60 0.32
C ALA A 107 -18.16 3.58 0.23
N SER A 108 -18.74 3.16 -0.88
CA SER A 108 -20.21 3.02 -1.01
C SER A 108 -20.83 2.01 -0.03
N LEU A 109 -20.04 1.04 0.45
CA LEU A 109 -20.50 0.08 1.47
C LEU A 109 -20.74 0.74 2.84
N TYR A 110 -20.32 1.99 3.04
CA TYR A 110 -20.57 2.75 4.27
C TYR A 110 -22.06 2.91 4.59
N GLU A 111 -22.93 2.94 3.58
CA GLU A 111 -24.39 3.00 3.79
C GLU A 111 -24.95 1.66 4.33
N SER A 112 -24.26 0.56 4.09
CA SER A 112 -24.72 -0.81 4.40
C SER A 112 -24.03 -1.45 5.60
N LEU A 113 -22.82 -0.99 5.96
CA LEU A 113 -21.97 -1.58 7.00
C LEU A 113 -21.65 -0.55 8.08
N THR A 114 -21.49 -1.01 9.32
CA THR A 114 -21.01 -0.16 10.41
C THR A 114 -19.56 0.28 10.15
N VAL A 115 -19.22 1.50 10.53
CA VAL A 115 -17.87 2.09 10.35
C VAL A 115 -16.74 1.17 10.85
N PRO A 116 -16.84 0.54 12.04
CA PRO A 116 -15.79 -0.37 12.51
C PRO A 116 -15.67 -1.64 11.64
N ALA A 117 -16.78 -2.16 11.13
CA ALA A 117 -16.78 -3.33 10.26
C ALA A 117 -16.16 -3.00 8.90
N LEU A 118 -16.46 -1.83 8.34
CA LEU A 118 -15.87 -1.37 7.08
C LEU A 118 -14.34 -1.25 7.19
N PHE A 119 -13.84 -0.58 8.24
CA PHE A 119 -12.39 -0.47 8.44
C PHE A 119 -11.72 -1.82 8.69
N ALA A 120 -12.38 -2.72 9.42
CA ALA A 120 -11.86 -4.08 9.63
C ALA A 120 -11.81 -4.88 8.32
N TRP A 121 -12.81 -4.73 7.45
CA TRP A 121 -12.84 -5.40 6.15
C TRP A 121 -11.74 -4.88 5.22
N VAL A 122 -11.59 -3.55 5.14
CA VAL A 122 -10.50 -2.92 4.35
C VAL A 122 -9.13 -3.32 4.88
N ALA A 123 -8.92 -3.29 6.20
CA ALA A 123 -7.69 -3.74 6.84
C ALA A 123 -7.41 -5.23 6.54
N GLY A 124 -8.43 -6.08 6.64
CA GLY A 124 -8.33 -7.51 6.36
C GLY A 124 -7.91 -7.79 4.92
N VAL A 125 -8.59 -7.20 3.94
CA VAL A 125 -8.28 -7.39 2.52
C VAL A 125 -6.89 -6.86 2.17
N THR A 126 -6.53 -5.68 2.67
CA THR A 126 -5.21 -5.07 2.39
C THR A 126 -4.07 -5.86 3.04
N LEU A 127 -4.23 -6.35 4.27
CA LEU A 127 -3.25 -7.21 4.93
C LEU A 127 -3.16 -8.59 4.25
N CYS A 128 -4.28 -9.17 3.82
CA CYS A 128 -4.27 -10.41 3.05
C CYS A 128 -3.56 -10.22 1.71
N ALA A 129 -3.78 -9.10 1.02
CA ALA A 129 -3.06 -8.76 -0.21
C ALA A 129 -1.56 -8.55 0.05
N ALA A 130 -1.19 -7.91 1.17
CA ALA A 130 0.20 -7.75 1.59
C ALA A 130 0.87 -9.12 1.82
N LEU A 131 0.19 -10.03 2.51
CA LEU A 131 0.66 -11.40 2.76
C LEU A 131 0.77 -12.21 1.48
N ALA A 132 -0.23 -12.16 0.61
CA ALA A 132 -0.22 -12.83 -0.68
C ALA A 132 0.96 -12.34 -1.53
N LEU A 133 1.17 -11.03 -1.60
CA LEU A 133 2.32 -10.45 -2.29
C LEU A 133 3.63 -10.89 -1.63
N ALA A 134 3.71 -10.91 -0.30
CA ALA A 134 4.89 -11.35 0.44
C ALA A 134 5.28 -12.82 0.13
N LEU A 135 4.29 -13.71 0.03
CA LEU A 135 4.50 -15.11 -0.38
C LEU A 135 4.96 -15.21 -1.84
N LEU A 136 4.41 -14.35 -2.70
CA LEU A 136 4.76 -14.29 -4.12
C LEU A 136 6.05 -13.51 -4.42
N ILE A 137 6.75 -12.96 -3.43
CA ILE A 137 8.03 -12.26 -3.64
C ILE A 137 9.04 -13.20 -4.31
N ARG A 138 9.23 -14.41 -3.78
CA ARG A 138 10.22 -15.37 -4.29
C ARG A 138 10.02 -15.72 -5.77
N PRO A 139 8.81 -16.12 -6.23
CA PRO A 139 8.59 -16.39 -7.65
C PRO A 139 8.65 -15.13 -8.52
N THR A 140 8.14 -13.99 -8.03
CA THR A 140 8.17 -12.72 -8.79
C THR A 140 9.59 -12.24 -9.05
N VAL A 141 10.45 -12.29 -8.02
CA VAL A 141 11.87 -11.94 -8.16
C VAL A 141 12.59 -12.91 -9.10
N ARG A 142 12.23 -14.20 -9.09
CA ARG A 142 12.82 -15.21 -9.98
C ARG A 142 12.45 -14.99 -11.45
N LEU A 143 11.24 -14.50 -11.72
CA LEU A 143 10.76 -14.14 -13.06
C LEU A 143 11.36 -12.82 -13.56
N MET A 144 11.76 -11.92 -12.66
CA MET A 144 12.40 -10.64 -12.98
C MET A 144 13.93 -10.78 -13.25
N SER A 145 14.37 -11.95 -13.75
CA SER A 145 15.78 -12.39 -13.92
C SER A 145 16.67 -11.41 -14.70
N GLY A 146 17.10 -10.32 -14.07
CA GLY A 146 17.99 -9.31 -14.66
C GLY A 146 17.78 -7.88 -14.16
N VAL A 147 16.66 -7.57 -13.50
CA VAL A 147 16.39 -6.20 -13.04
C VAL A 147 16.47 -6.10 -11.52
N LYS A 148 17.59 -5.57 -11.03
CA LYS A 148 17.75 -5.08 -9.65
C LYS A 148 17.09 -3.71 -9.49
#